data_AF-A0A0F9IHR5-F1
#
_entry.id   AF-A0A0F9IHR5-F1
#
_cell.length_a   1.000
_cell.length_b   1.000
_cell.length_c   1.000
_cell.angle_alpha   90.00
_cell.angle_beta   90.00
_cell.angle_gamma   90.00
#
_symmetry.space_group_name_H-M   'P 1'
#
loop_
_entity.id
_entity.type
_entity.pdbx_description
1 polymer ?
#
loop_
_entity_poly.entity_id
_entity_poly.type
_entity_poly.pdbx_seq_one_letter_code
_entity_poly.pdbx_strand_id
1 'polypeptide(L)' 'MEFTKLLSPEKQRQLAELDEYYEGKLIQFRNMDTKNLVVTVKYFMTQMEQPRRHKDYDPTYDSTFWLILLPEMIRRLENV' A
#
# COMPACT_ATOMS: atom_id res chain seq x y z
N MET A 1 17.20 -18.56 -2.62
CA MET A 1 16.63 -19.15 -3.86
C MET A 1 15.73 -18.08 -4.46
N GLU A 2 16.09 -17.51 -5.62
CA GLU A 2 15.26 -16.46 -6.24
C GLU A 2 14.02 -17.10 -6.90
N PHE A 3 12.94 -17.21 -6.14
CA PHE A 3 11.66 -17.72 -6.62
C PHE A 3 11.09 -16.92 -7.81
N THR A 4 11.55 -15.68 -8.00
CA THR A 4 11.19 -14.81 -9.12
C THR A 4 11.65 -15.33 -10.48
N LYS A 5 12.76 -16.10 -10.54
CA LYS A 5 13.24 -16.72 -11.79
C LYS A 5 12.36 -17.86 -12.30
N LEU A 6 11.47 -18.39 -11.45
CA LEU A 6 10.50 -19.43 -11.81
C LEU A 6 9.20 -18.83 -12.37
N LEU A 7 9.05 -17.51 -12.35
CA LEU A 7 7.89 -16.83 -12.88
C LEU A 7 8.03 -16.62 -14.39
N SER A 8 6.91 -16.69 -15.11
CA SER A 8 6.85 -16.24 -16.51
C SER A 8 7.31 -14.78 -16.62
N PRO A 9 7.90 -14.34 -17.75
CA PRO A 9 8.31 -12.95 -17.96
C PRO A 9 7.21 -11.91 -17.70
N GLU A 10 5.95 -12.25 -17.97
CA GLU A 10 4.80 -11.39 -17.65
C GLU A 10 4.62 -11.20 -16.14
N LYS A 11 4.58 -12.29 -15.38
CA LYS A 11 4.53 -12.23 -13.91
C LYS A 11 5.73 -11.52 -13.28
N GLN A 12 6.93 -11.66 -13.85
CA GLN A 12 8.10 -10.91 -13.38
C GLN A 12 7.92 -9.40 -13.58
N ARG A 13 7.36 -8.97 -14.73
CA ARG A 13 7.03 -7.56 -14.98
C ARG A 13 5.96 -7.04 -14.04
N GLN A 14 4.88 -7.80 -13.83
CA GLN A 14 3.82 -7.42 -12.89
C GLN A 14 4.34 -7.24 -11.47
N LEU A 15 5.26 -8.11 -11.02
CA LEU A 15 5.90 -7.94 -9.71
C LEU A 15 6.79 -6.69 -9.66
N ALA A 16 7.60 -6.44 -10.69
CA ALA A 16 8.42 -5.23 -10.74
C ALA A 16 7.58 -3.95 -10.72
N GLU A 17 6.45 -3.92 -11.45
CA GLU A 17 5.49 -2.80 -11.44
C GLU A 17 4.84 -2.61 -10.06
N LEU A 18 4.51 -3.72 -9.37
CA LEU A 18 3.99 -3.67 -8.01
C LEU A 18 5.06 -3.14 -7.05
N ASP A 19 6.29 -3.63 -7.13
CA ASP A 19 7.39 -3.17 -6.28
C ASP A 19 7.65 -1.67 -6.47
N GLU A 20 7.70 -1.20 -7.71
CA GLU A 20 7.85 0.23 -8.03
C GLU A 20 6.69 1.06 -7.48
N TYR A 21 5.45 0.56 -7.61
CA TYR A 21 4.28 1.21 -7.03
C TYR A 21 4.38 1.31 -5.49
N TYR A 22 4.77 0.23 -4.82
CA TYR A 22 4.91 0.20 -3.36
C TYR A 22 6.00 1.17 -2.87
N GLU A 23 7.18 1.14 -3.49
CA GLU A 23 8.28 2.05 -3.15
C GLU A 23 7.91 3.51 -3.39
N GLY A 24 7.24 3.81 -4.52
CA GLY A 24 6.75 5.15 -4.82
C GLY A 24 5.77 5.68 -3.75
N LYS A 25 4.83 4.85 -3.31
CA LYS A 25 3.89 5.20 -2.23
C LYS A 25 4.58 5.37 -0.89
N LEU A 26 5.53 4.52 -0.56
CA LEU A 26 6.30 4.61 0.68
C LEU A 26 7.07 5.93 0.75
N ILE A 27 7.81 6.28 -0.32
CA ILE A 27 8.54 7.55 -0.42
C ILE A 27 7.56 8.73 -0.32
N GLN A 28 6.45 8.67 -1.05
CA GLN A 28 5.41 9.69 -1.02
C GLN A 28 4.94 9.97 0.41
N PHE A 29 4.53 8.94 1.16
CA PHE A 29 3.98 9.12 2.50
C PHE A 29 5.03 9.46 3.56
N ARG A 30 6.26 8.96 3.43
CA ARG A 30 7.39 9.34 4.29
C ARG A 30 7.67 10.84 4.24
N ASN A 31 7.59 11.43 3.05
CA ASN A 31 7.86 12.84 2.84
C ASN A 31 6.67 13.76 3.20
N MET A 32 5.50 13.22 3.54
CA MET A 32 4.37 14.03 4.01
C MET A 32 4.60 14.53 5.43
N ASP A 33 4.23 15.79 5.68
CA ASP A 33 4.07 16.26 7.06
C ASP A 33 2.94 15.50 7.78
N THR A 34 2.94 15.55 9.11
CA THR A 34 1.99 14.80 9.94
C THR A 34 0.54 15.17 9.65
N LYS A 35 0.24 16.44 9.34
CA LYS A 35 -1.14 16.88 9.08
C LYS A 35 -1.68 16.23 7.81
N ASN A 36 -0.89 16.26 6.74
CA ASN A 36 -1.23 15.66 5.47
C ASN A 36 -1.27 14.13 5.55
N LEU A 37 -0.39 13.51 6.34
CA LEU A 37 -0.44 12.07 6.58
C LEU A 37 -1.74 11.68 7.30
N VAL A 38 -2.17 12.41 8.33
CA VAL A 38 -3.43 12.13 9.05
C VAL A 38 -4.65 12.23 8.12
N VAL A 39 -4.69 13.24 7.24
CA VAL A 39 -5.77 13.37 6.24
C VAL A 39 -5.78 12.16 5.30
N THR A 40 -4.60 11.75 4.83
CA THR A 40 -4.44 10.60 3.93
C THR A 40 -4.89 9.30 4.60
N VAL A 41 -4.45 9.07 5.85
CA VAL A 41 -4.85 7.90 6.65
C VAL A 41 -6.36 7.85 6.81
N LYS A 42 -7.01 8.97 7.16
CA LYS A 42 -8.47 9.03 7.28
C LYS A 42 -9.17 8.69 5.96
N TYR A 43 -8.66 9.18 4.83
CA TYR A 43 -9.19 8.81 3.52
C TYR A 43 -9.11 7.30 3.28
N PHE A 44 -7.97 6.65 3.56
CA PHE A 44 -7.85 5.21 3.37
C PHE A 44 -8.71 4.39 4.36
N MET A 45 -8.90 4.87 5.60
CA MET A 45 -9.83 4.24 6.55
C MET A 45 -11.27 4.22 6.02
N THR A 46 -11.75 5.30 5.39
CA THR A 46 -13.12 5.30 4.82
C THR A 46 -13.25 4.33 3.65
N GLN A 47 -12.18 4.12 2.86
CA GLN A 47 -12.17 3.11 1.81
C GLN A 47 -12.24 1.67 2.36
N MET A 48 -11.76 1.44 3.57
CA MET A 48 -11.86 0.13 4.22
C MET A 48 -13.27 -0.17 4.73
N GLU A 49 -14.04 0.85 5.12
CA GLU A 49 -15.43 0.70 5.52
C GLU A 49 -16.34 0.36 4.32
N GLN A 50 -15.95 0.81 3.13
CA GLN A 50 -16.67 0.60 1.88
C GLN A 50 -15.75 -0.04 0.82
N PRO A 51 -15.39 -1.33 1.00
CA PRO A 51 -14.53 -2.00 0.04
C PRO A 51 -15.17 -2.01 -1.34
N ARG A 52 -14.33 -2.00 -2.38
CA ARG A 52 -14.81 -2.11 -3.75
C ARG A 52 -15.43 -3.48 -3.93
N ARG A 53 -16.69 -3.50 -4.40
CA ARG A 53 -17.41 -4.74 -4.68
C ARG A 53 -17.54 -4.88 -6.18
N HIS A 54 -17.06 -6.00 -6.69
CA HIS A 54 -17.41 -6.45 -8.03
C HIS A 54 -18.54 -7.46 -7.90
N LYS A 55 -19.49 -7.44 -8.84
CA LYS A 55 -20.78 -8.15 -8.73
C LYS A 55 -20.67 -9.65 -8.41
N ASP A 56 -19.54 -10.27 -8.77
CA ASP A 56 -19.30 -11.71 -8.67
C ASP A 56 -18.06 -12.07 -7.82
N TYR A 57 -17.48 -11.10 -7.08
CA TYR A 57 -16.25 -11.32 -6.31
C TYR A 57 -16.37 -10.80 -4.88
N ASP A 58 -15.53 -11.37 -4.03
CA ASP A 58 -15.34 -10.85 -2.68
C ASP A 58 -14.90 -9.38 -2.69
N PRO A 59 -15.26 -8.61 -1.66
CA PRO A 59 -14.81 -7.23 -1.51
C PRO A 59 -13.29 -7.13 -1.61
N THR A 60 -12.81 -6.26 -2.50
CA THR A 60 -11.38 -5.97 -2.62
C THR A 60 -11.02 -4.75 -1.78
N TYR A 61 -9.97 -4.91 -0.97
CA TYR A 61 -9.44 -3.88 -0.11
C TYR A 61 -8.12 -3.37 -0.66
N ASP A 62 -7.92 -2.07 -0.60
CA ASP A 62 -6.62 -1.47 -0.90
C ASP A 62 -5.63 -1.82 0.22
N SER A 63 -4.53 -2.50 -0.13
CA SER A 63 -3.49 -2.91 0.81
C SER A 63 -2.62 -1.75 1.31
N THR A 64 -2.72 -0.57 0.69
CA THR A 64 -1.92 0.63 1.01
C THR A 64 -2.02 1.01 2.48
N PHE A 65 -3.21 0.90 3.08
CA PHE A 65 -3.38 1.21 4.50
C PHE A 65 -2.53 0.30 5.39
N TRP A 66 -2.70 -1.02 5.22
CA TRP A 66 -2.08 -2.03 6.08
C TRP A 66 -0.58 -2.18 5.85
N LEU A 67 -0.15 -2.12 4.59
CA LEU A 67 1.23 -2.42 4.21
C LEU A 67 2.14 -1.19 4.19
N ILE A 68 1.58 0.03 4.11
CA ILE A 68 2.38 1.25 3.95
C ILE A 68 2.07 2.28 5.04
N LEU A 69 0.80 2.71 5.15
CA LEU A 69 0.44 3.81 6.05
C LEU A 69 0.57 3.45 7.53
N LEU A 70 0.04 2.29 7.94
CA LEU A 70 0.10 1.85 9.32
C LEU A 70 1.56 1.67 9.82
N PRO A 71 2.47 0.98 9.09
CA PRO A 71 3.88 0.93 9.44
C PRO A 71 4.55 2.30 9.54
N GLU A 72 4.26 3.22 8.61
CA GLU A 72 4.82 4.58 8.65
C GLU A 72 4.33 5.37 9.86
N MET A 73 3.05 5.21 10.27
CA MET A 73 2.53 5.81 11.49
C MET A 73 3.25 5.27 12.74
N ILE A 74 3.42 3.96 12.84
CA ILE A 74 4.15 3.32 13.96
C ILE A 74 5.58 3.84 14.02
N ARG A 75 6.29 3.84 12.88
CA ARG A 75 7.66 4.37 12.77
C ARG A 75 7.77 5.81 13.28
N ARG A 76 6.78 6.66 12.98
CA ARG A 76 6.79 8.04 13.48
C ARG A 76 6.60 8.10 14.99
N LEU A 77 5.73 7.28 15.56
CA LEU A 77 5.53 7.22 17.01
C LEU A 77 6.77 6.73 17.76
N GLU A 78 7.56 5.82 17.18
CA GLU A 78 8.82 5.36 17.77
C GLU A 78 9.94 6.41 17.78
N ASN A 79 9.82 7.46 16.97
CA ASN A 79 10.81 8.54 16.83
C ASN A 79 10.38 9.86 17.51
N VAL A 80 9.35 9.81 18.36
CA VAL A 80 8.84 10.93 19.18
C VAL A 80 9.20 10.69 20.63
#